data_AF-A0A0T6LX63-F1
#
_entry.id   AF-A0A0T6LX63-F1
#
_cell.length_a   1.000
_cell.length_b   1.000
_cell.length_c   1.000
_cell.angle_alpha   90.00
_cell.angle_beta   90.00
_cell.angle_gamma   90.00
#
_symmetry.space_group_name_H-M   'P 1'
#
loop_
_entity.id
_entity.type
_entity.pdbx_description
1 polymer ?
#
loop_
_entity_poly.entity_id
_entity_poly.type
_entity_poly.pdbx_seq_one_letter_code
_entity_poly.pdbx_strand_id
1 'polypeptide(L)'
;MTRPPTTLTPDVLVIGAGPAGLTAAAALAPDLQGEVLVLDREQHAGGIPRHSDHTGYGIRDLHRVMTGPAYARRLVDRATAAGATVRTQATVTDWAGDHAVDVTTPQGRLRVEARAVVLATGARERPRPARRIPGDRPHGIYTTGQLQNTVHLHHAPVGTRAVIVGAELVSFSAHLTLREAGCSTALMVSQHAHTESYKAFSLAGRALLRVPVAHRTRVTRIIGKPRVRAVEIEDLDTGARRTVECDTVVLTGDWIPDHELARSAGLELDPGTLGPLVDTALRTSRPGVFAAGNLLHPVDTADIAALDGLHVAGQVRNWLHGDQGTPHAGVRLLAAEPLRWVSPGLIRPGDPAPPRRRLLLWTDDLVRVPRVTVRQADRVVSRHTLPWPAAPGRVFRVPWSVLRGVDPHGGPVTLDVR
;
A
#
# COMPACT_ATOMS: atom_id res chain seq x y z
N MET A 1 21.62 11.56 35.45
CA MET A 1 22.03 11.91 34.06
C MET A 1 21.74 10.72 33.17
N THR A 2 20.77 10.82 32.27
CA THR A 2 20.48 9.75 31.29
C THR A 2 21.61 9.69 30.28
N ARG A 3 22.25 8.53 30.16
CA ARG A 3 23.30 8.28 29.15
C ARG A 3 22.73 8.62 27.76
N PRO A 4 23.47 9.33 26.89
CA PRO A 4 22.99 9.61 25.54
C PRO A 4 22.63 8.29 24.84
N PRO A 5 21.56 8.27 24.03
CA PRO A 5 21.16 7.08 23.30
C PRO A 5 22.30 6.63 22.38
N THR A 6 22.50 5.32 22.25
CA THR A 6 23.47 4.75 21.30
C THR A 6 23.12 5.21 19.89
N THR A 7 24.10 5.69 19.12
CA THR A 7 23.91 6.09 17.72
C THR A 7 24.48 5.04 16.77
N LEU A 8 23.69 4.61 15.79
CA LEU A 8 24.12 3.79 14.65
C LEU A 8 24.27 4.68 13.42
N THR A 9 25.29 4.43 12.60
CA THR A 9 25.61 5.24 11.42
C THR A 9 25.72 4.42 10.13
N PRO A 10 24.64 3.78 9.66
CA PRO A 10 24.64 3.07 8.39
C PRO A 10 24.75 4.05 7.20
N ASP A 11 25.21 3.58 6.04
CA ASP A 11 25.15 4.38 4.82
C ASP A 11 23.70 4.64 4.39
N VAL A 12 22.87 3.58 4.47
CA VAL A 12 21.44 3.65 4.13
C VAL A 12 20.60 3.08 5.25
N LEU A 13 19.58 3.84 5.64
CA LEU A 13 18.50 3.37 6.50
C LEU A 13 17.25 3.07 5.68
N VAL A 14 16.75 1.84 5.74
CA VAL A 14 15.45 1.45 5.19
C VAL A 14 14.46 1.25 6.33
N ILE A 15 13.35 1.97 6.31
CA ILE A 15 12.31 1.90 7.35
C ILE A 15 11.13 1.08 6.82
N GLY A 16 11.01 -0.16 7.31
CA GLY A 16 10.03 -1.16 6.91
C GLY A 16 10.68 -2.34 6.19
N ALA A 17 10.60 -3.54 6.78
CA ALA A 17 11.06 -4.80 6.21
C ALA A 17 9.93 -5.53 5.46
N GLY A 18 9.10 -4.79 4.74
CA GLY A 18 8.16 -5.34 3.75
C GLY A 18 8.83 -5.59 2.39
N PRO A 19 8.07 -6.02 1.37
CA PRO A 19 8.62 -6.34 0.05
C PRO A 19 9.46 -5.23 -0.60
N ALA A 20 8.99 -3.97 -0.51
CA ALA A 20 9.71 -2.81 -1.02
C ALA A 20 11.05 -2.61 -0.31
N GLY A 21 11.05 -2.56 1.03
CA GLY A 21 12.26 -2.30 1.81
C GLY A 21 13.28 -3.44 1.72
N LEU A 22 12.84 -4.70 1.80
CA LEU A 22 13.73 -5.86 1.67
C LEU A 22 14.37 -5.94 0.28
N THR A 23 13.61 -5.62 -0.76
CA THR A 23 14.14 -5.64 -2.13
C THR A 23 15.09 -4.46 -2.39
N ALA A 24 14.80 -3.28 -1.85
CA ALA A 24 15.72 -2.15 -1.88
C ALA A 24 17.02 -2.50 -1.15
N ALA A 25 16.94 -3.08 0.04
CA ALA A 25 18.10 -3.46 0.83
C ALA A 25 18.96 -4.51 0.12
N ALA A 26 18.33 -5.55 -0.43
CA ALA A 26 19.02 -6.60 -1.19
C ALA A 26 19.74 -6.06 -2.45
N ALA A 27 19.20 -5.02 -3.07
CA ALA A 27 19.78 -4.38 -4.26
C ALA A 27 20.88 -3.36 -3.92
N LEU A 28 20.88 -2.81 -2.71
CA LEU A 28 21.86 -1.81 -2.26
C LEU A 28 23.08 -2.43 -1.60
N ALA A 29 22.88 -3.42 -0.73
CA ALA A 29 23.93 -3.95 0.13
C ALA A 29 25.20 -4.44 -0.61
N PRO A 30 25.13 -5.11 -1.78
CA PRO A 30 26.33 -5.59 -2.48
C PRO A 30 27.23 -4.47 -3.04
N ASP A 31 26.65 -3.31 -3.34
CA ASP A 31 27.33 -2.22 -4.06
C ASP A 31 27.86 -1.13 -3.09
N LEU A 32 27.58 -1.24 -1.80
CA LEU A 32 27.96 -0.26 -0.79
C LEU A 32 29.11 -0.78 0.09
N GLN A 33 30.04 0.12 0.42
CA GLN A 33 31.11 -0.19 1.37
C GLN A 33 30.60 -0.15 2.82
N GLY A 34 29.58 0.66 3.11
CA GLY A 34 28.96 0.75 4.42
C GLY A 34 27.70 -0.10 4.58
N GLU A 35 27.09 0.01 5.77
CA GLU A 35 25.94 -0.81 6.16
C GLU A 35 24.64 -0.32 5.50
N VAL A 36 23.83 -1.27 5.03
CA VAL A 36 22.39 -1.06 4.76
C VAL A 36 21.60 -1.64 5.93
N LEU A 37 21.01 -0.77 6.75
CA LEU A 37 20.23 -1.14 7.92
C LEU A 37 18.73 -1.08 7.59
N VAL A 38 18.03 -2.19 7.75
CA VAL A 38 16.57 -2.28 7.66
C VAL A 38 15.99 -2.35 9.06
N LEU A 39 15.09 -1.43 9.41
CA LEU A 39 14.35 -1.45 10.68
C LEU A 39 12.90 -1.83 10.43
N ASP A 40 12.38 -2.76 11.24
CA ASP A 40 10.97 -3.13 11.24
C ASP A 40 10.43 -3.21 12.66
N ARG A 41 9.22 -2.71 12.86
CA ARG A 41 8.54 -2.69 14.16
C ARG A 41 8.00 -4.06 14.57
N GLU A 42 7.70 -4.93 13.61
CA GLU A 42 7.13 -6.25 13.85
C GLU A 42 8.20 -7.22 14.38
N GLN A 43 7.75 -8.34 14.97
CA GLN A 43 8.67 -9.37 15.48
C GLN A 43 9.46 -10.07 14.37
N HIS A 44 8.89 -10.16 13.17
CA HIS A 44 9.47 -10.85 12.03
C HIS A 44 9.40 -9.97 10.77
N ALA A 45 10.49 -9.94 10.02
CA ALA A 45 10.58 -9.26 8.73
C ALA A 45 9.77 -10.01 7.64
N GLY A 46 9.35 -9.28 6.60
CA GLY A 46 8.60 -9.82 5.47
C GLY A 46 7.28 -9.11 5.18
N GLY A 47 6.86 -8.20 6.06
CA GLY A 47 5.61 -7.43 5.93
C GLY A 47 4.33 -8.28 5.88
N ILE A 48 3.26 -7.71 5.32
CA ILE A 48 1.93 -8.34 5.21
C ILE A 48 1.92 -9.71 4.52
N PRO A 49 2.74 -10.01 3.48
CA PRO A 49 2.75 -11.35 2.87
C PRO A 49 2.93 -12.50 3.87
N ARG A 50 3.60 -12.28 5.01
CA ARG A 50 3.68 -13.28 6.10
C ARG A 50 2.32 -13.78 6.58
N HIS A 51 1.29 -12.94 6.48
CA HIS A 51 -0.05 -13.24 7.01
C HIS A 51 -0.96 -13.81 5.92
N SER A 52 -0.58 -13.82 4.65
CA SER A 52 -1.48 -14.15 3.55
C SER A 52 -1.20 -15.55 3.00
N ASP A 53 -1.76 -16.59 3.64
CA ASP A 53 -1.51 -17.99 3.26
C ASP A 53 -2.34 -18.44 2.05
N HIS A 54 -2.11 -17.77 0.92
CA HIS A 54 -2.62 -18.16 -0.38
C HIS A 54 -1.57 -17.85 -1.45
N THR A 55 -1.75 -18.43 -2.64
CA THR A 55 -0.86 -18.21 -3.79
C THR A 55 -1.11 -16.86 -4.46
N GLY A 56 -0.22 -16.47 -5.37
CA GLY A 56 -0.32 -15.21 -6.14
C GLY A 56 0.83 -14.24 -5.91
N TYR A 57 1.80 -14.60 -5.05
CA TYR A 57 3.00 -13.82 -4.76
C TYR A 57 4.16 -14.26 -5.66
N GLY A 58 5.12 -13.36 -5.90
CA GLY A 58 6.35 -13.64 -6.66
C GLY A 58 6.23 -13.63 -8.19
N ILE A 59 5.04 -13.38 -8.74
CA ILE A 59 4.76 -13.54 -10.18
C ILE A 59 5.53 -12.52 -11.02
N ARG A 60 5.51 -11.24 -10.64
CA ARG A 60 6.08 -10.16 -11.47
C ARG A 60 7.56 -9.90 -11.22
N ASP A 61 8.03 -10.11 -9.99
CA ASP A 61 9.38 -9.77 -9.54
C ASP A 61 10.30 -10.98 -9.49
N LEU A 62 9.81 -12.15 -9.07
CA LEU A 62 10.58 -13.40 -8.99
C LEU A 62 10.27 -14.39 -10.12
N HIS A 63 9.29 -14.09 -10.97
CA HIS A 63 8.79 -14.98 -12.02
C HIS A 63 8.41 -16.38 -11.52
N ARG A 64 7.91 -16.45 -10.28
CA ARG A 64 7.55 -17.72 -9.62
C ARG A 64 6.31 -17.53 -8.75
N VAL A 65 5.32 -18.41 -8.90
CA VAL A 65 4.14 -18.42 -8.03
C VAL A 65 4.53 -18.99 -6.66
N MET A 66 4.28 -18.22 -5.61
CA MET A 66 4.57 -18.58 -4.22
C MET A 66 3.36 -18.25 -3.34
N THR A 67 3.30 -18.86 -2.15
CA THR A 67 2.43 -18.37 -1.07
C THR A 67 3.02 -17.09 -0.48
N GLY A 68 2.19 -16.30 0.22
CA GLY A 68 2.65 -15.09 0.91
C GLY A 68 3.81 -15.36 1.89
N PRO A 69 3.71 -16.34 2.81
CA PRO A 69 4.78 -16.64 3.76
C PRO A 69 6.07 -17.11 3.09
N ALA A 70 5.99 -17.91 2.03
CA ALA A 70 7.15 -18.35 1.29
C ALA A 70 7.84 -17.18 0.56
N TYR A 71 7.05 -16.28 -0.02
CA TYR A 71 7.53 -15.06 -0.65
C TYR A 71 8.23 -14.13 0.35
N ALA A 72 7.63 -13.90 1.51
CA ALA A 72 8.21 -13.11 2.60
C ALA A 72 9.59 -13.65 3.03
N ARG A 73 9.68 -14.96 3.34
CA ARG A 73 10.95 -15.61 3.70
C ARG A 73 12.00 -15.43 2.61
N ARG A 74 11.63 -15.67 1.35
CA ARG A 74 12.53 -15.52 0.20
C ARG A 74 13.09 -14.10 0.08
N LEU A 75 12.31 -13.06 0.36
CA LEU A 75 12.81 -11.68 0.34
C LEU A 75 13.75 -11.37 1.51
N VAL A 76 13.44 -11.88 2.71
CA VAL A 76 14.31 -11.75 3.88
C VAL A 76 15.65 -12.45 3.61
N ASP A 77 15.62 -13.70 3.16
CA ASP A 77 16.82 -14.47 2.84
C ASP A 77 17.70 -13.75 1.80
N ARG A 78 17.08 -13.17 0.75
CA ARG A 78 17.81 -12.40 -0.27
C ARG A 78 18.46 -11.14 0.29
N ALA A 79 17.77 -10.40 1.15
CA ALA A 79 18.32 -9.18 1.75
C ALA A 79 19.50 -9.49 2.68
N THR A 80 19.34 -10.48 3.56
CA THR A 80 20.40 -10.89 4.49
C THR A 80 21.58 -11.50 3.75
N ALA A 81 21.35 -12.38 2.76
CA ALA A 81 22.42 -12.97 1.96
C ALA A 81 23.18 -11.94 1.10
N ALA A 82 22.54 -10.83 0.75
CA ALA A 82 23.18 -9.71 0.06
C ALA A 82 24.01 -8.80 0.99
N GLY A 83 23.95 -9.01 2.31
CA GLY A 83 24.71 -8.25 3.29
C GLY A 83 23.93 -7.15 4.02
N ALA A 84 22.60 -7.05 3.84
CA ALA A 84 21.81 -6.09 4.59
C ALA A 84 21.59 -6.55 6.05
N THR A 85 21.71 -5.62 6.99
CA THR A 85 21.38 -5.85 8.41
C THR A 85 19.88 -5.61 8.62
N VAL A 86 19.12 -6.64 8.96
CA VAL A 86 17.69 -6.52 9.27
C VAL A 86 17.47 -6.59 10.77
N ARG A 87 16.91 -5.53 11.38
CA ARG A 87 16.55 -5.48 12.81
C ARG A 87 15.04 -5.33 12.96
N THR A 88 14.43 -6.37 13.53
CA THR A 88 13.01 -6.41 13.90
C THR A 88 12.80 -5.85 15.31
N GLN A 89 11.53 -5.68 15.71
CA GLN A 89 11.15 -5.06 16.97
C GLN A 89 11.80 -3.68 17.19
N ALA A 90 12.12 -2.97 16.10
CA ALA A 90 12.75 -1.66 16.09
C ALA A 90 11.77 -0.66 15.46
N THR A 91 11.03 0.05 16.30
CA THR A 91 10.05 1.03 15.85
C THR A 91 10.73 2.38 15.70
N VAL A 92 10.78 2.90 14.48
CA VAL A 92 11.14 4.31 14.26
C VAL A 92 9.97 5.17 14.76
N THR A 93 10.25 6.01 15.75
CA THR A 93 9.23 6.78 16.48
C THR A 93 9.18 8.25 16.08
N ASP A 94 10.32 8.83 15.69
CA ASP A 94 10.39 10.23 15.26
C ASP A 94 11.65 10.52 14.46
N TRP A 95 11.72 11.71 13.87
CA TRP A 95 12.93 12.26 13.26
C TRP A 95 13.79 12.97 14.32
N ALA A 96 15.10 12.84 14.17
CA ALA A 96 16.11 13.49 15.00
C ALA A 96 17.02 14.44 14.21
N GLY A 97 16.74 14.61 12.92
CA GLY A 97 17.49 15.45 11.97
C GLY A 97 17.02 15.20 10.54
N ASP A 98 17.78 15.67 9.56
CA ASP A 98 17.42 15.52 8.15
C ASP A 98 17.41 14.06 7.70
N HIS A 99 18.44 13.30 8.12
CA HIS A 99 18.62 11.87 7.85
C HIS A 99 18.82 11.04 9.13
N ALA A 100 18.43 11.60 10.27
CA ALA A 100 18.52 10.94 11.58
C ALA A 100 17.13 10.66 12.14
N VAL A 101 16.96 9.52 12.81
CA VAL A 101 15.71 9.09 13.43
C VAL A 101 15.92 8.52 14.84
N ASP A 102 14.91 8.70 15.69
CA ASP A 102 14.81 8.08 17.01
C ASP A 102 14.06 6.75 16.91
N VAL A 103 14.67 5.69 17.44
CA VAL A 103 14.17 4.31 17.38
C VAL A 103 13.95 3.77 18.79
N THR A 104 12.82 3.11 18.99
CA THR A 104 12.50 2.38 20.22
C THR A 104 12.59 0.88 19.97
N THR A 105 13.37 0.19 20.80
CA THR A 105 13.51 -1.27 20.79
C THR A 105 13.24 -1.84 22.19
N PRO A 106 13.10 -3.16 22.36
CA PRO A 106 13.01 -3.80 23.68
C PRO A 106 14.22 -3.52 24.60
N GLN A 107 15.37 -3.16 24.03
CA GLN A 107 16.60 -2.84 24.76
C GLN A 107 16.72 -1.35 25.12
N GLY A 108 15.76 -0.52 24.67
CA GLY A 108 15.72 0.91 24.94
C GLY A 108 15.68 1.77 23.69
N ARG A 109 15.95 3.07 23.86
CA ARG A 109 15.99 4.04 22.76
C ARG A 109 17.39 4.10 22.16
N LEU A 110 17.46 4.15 20.84
CA LEU A 110 18.68 4.40 20.07
C LEU A 110 18.41 5.42 18.98
N ARG A 111 19.47 6.02 18.45
CA ARG A 111 19.42 6.90 17.29
C ARG A 111 20.04 6.21 16.09
N VAL A 112 19.50 6.45 14.91
CA VAL A 112 20.12 6.05 13.65
C VAL A 112 20.29 7.28 12.78
N GLU A 113 21.49 7.51 12.29
CA GLU A 113 21.84 8.60 11.37
C GLU A 113 22.44 8.00 10.11
N ALA A 114 21.82 8.26 8.96
CA ALA A 114 22.25 7.67 7.69
C ALA A 114 22.58 8.75 6.65
N ARG A 115 23.24 8.36 5.56
CA ARG A 115 23.46 9.27 4.42
C ARG A 115 22.25 9.33 3.48
N ALA A 116 21.40 8.31 3.53
CA ALA A 116 20.12 8.25 2.83
C ALA A 116 19.09 7.45 3.64
N VAL A 117 17.80 7.83 3.51
CA VAL A 117 16.68 7.16 4.16
C VAL A 117 15.64 6.73 3.12
N VAL A 118 15.20 5.47 3.17
CA VAL A 118 14.10 4.93 2.36
C VAL A 118 12.91 4.62 3.26
N LEU A 119 11.80 5.35 3.09
CA LEU A 119 10.53 5.07 3.75
C LEU A 119 9.78 3.98 2.97
N ALA A 120 9.67 2.80 3.56
CA ALA A 120 8.99 1.63 2.99
C ALA A 120 7.95 1.06 3.98
N THR A 121 7.28 1.94 4.71
CA THR A 121 6.37 1.62 5.82
C THR A 121 5.03 1.00 5.38
N GLY A 122 4.72 1.04 4.08
CA GLY A 122 3.55 0.39 3.51
C GLY A 122 2.23 1.13 3.78
N ALA A 123 1.15 0.36 3.92
CA ALA A 123 -0.20 0.86 4.13
C ALA A 123 -0.99 -0.11 5.03
N ARG A 124 -2.08 0.37 5.61
CA ARG A 124 -2.97 -0.39 6.50
C ARG A 124 -4.44 -0.13 6.15
N GLU A 125 -5.30 -1.10 6.41
CA GLU A 125 -6.74 -0.88 6.31
C GLU A 125 -7.21 0.08 7.40
N ARG A 126 -8.12 0.99 7.04
CA ARG A 126 -8.77 1.88 7.99
C ARG A 126 -9.68 1.05 8.91
N PRO A 127 -9.45 1.06 10.24
CA PRO A 127 -10.30 0.34 11.17
C PRO A 127 -11.65 1.03 11.33
N ARG A 128 -12.56 0.40 12.07
CA ARG A 128 -13.91 0.91 12.32
C ARG A 128 -13.97 2.39 12.71
N PRO A 129 -13.17 2.92 13.67
CA PRO A 129 -13.27 4.33 14.06
C PRO A 129 -12.95 5.27 12.89
N ALA A 130 -11.96 4.91 12.08
CA ALA A 130 -11.57 5.69 10.90
C ALA A 130 -12.64 5.69 9.79
N ARG A 131 -13.51 4.67 9.76
CA ARG A 131 -14.66 4.56 8.85
C ARG A 131 -15.96 5.14 9.42
N ARG A 132 -15.94 5.63 10.66
CA ARG A 132 -17.10 6.24 11.35
C ARG A 132 -18.36 5.34 11.40
N ILE A 133 -18.17 4.01 11.49
CA ILE A 133 -19.30 3.06 11.61
C ILE A 133 -19.79 3.02 13.08
N PRO A 134 -21.01 3.48 13.40
CA PRO A 134 -21.52 3.57 14.77
C PRO A 134 -22.01 2.21 15.30
N GLY A 135 -22.53 2.18 16.54
CA GLY A 135 -23.06 0.99 17.21
C GLY A 135 -22.28 0.55 18.44
N ASP A 136 -22.52 -0.67 18.93
CA ASP A 136 -21.88 -1.25 20.11
C ASP A 136 -20.38 -1.49 19.88
N ARG A 137 -19.58 -1.69 20.93
CA ARG A 137 -18.12 -1.96 20.85
C ARG A 137 -17.73 -3.38 21.28
N PRO A 138 -18.22 -4.43 20.59
CA PRO A 138 -17.90 -5.80 20.95
C PRO A 138 -16.57 -6.30 20.37
N HIS A 139 -16.15 -7.48 20.84
CA HIS A 139 -15.21 -8.36 20.15
C HIS A 139 -15.80 -8.90 18.82
N GLY A 140 -14.94 -9.37 17.92
CA GLY A 140 -15.34 -9.94 16.64
C GLY A 140 -15.27 -8.96 15.46
N ILE A 141 -14.56 -7.84 15.60
CA ILE A 141 -14.36 -6.85 14.53
C ILE A 141 -12.89 -6.85 14.15
N TYR A 142 -12.58 -7.08 12.88
CA TYR A 142 -11.21 -7.22 12.36
C TYR A 142 -11.02 -6.36 11.11
N THR A 143 -9.80 -5.90 10.84
CA THR A 143 -9.36 -5.62 9.46
C THR A 143 -8.90 -6.92 8.79
N THR A 144 -8.73 -6.96 7.46
CA THR A 144 -8.20 -8.18 6.80
C THR A 144 -6.81 -8.52 7.32
N GLY A 145 -5.90 -7.55 7.42
CA GLY A 145 -4.58 -7.78 8.01
C GLY A 145 -4.63 -8.34 9.45
N GLN A 146 -5.55 -7.85 10.29
CA GLN A 146 -5.73 -8.36 11.66
C GLN A 146 -6.31 -9.78 11.67
N LEU A 147 -7.34 -10.04 10.87
CA LEU A 147 -7.94 -11.37 10.71
C LEU A 147 -6.86 -12.40 10.35
N GLN A 148 -6.06 -12.08 9.34
CA GLN A 148 -4.99 -12.95 8.85
C GLN A 148 -3.87 -13.17 9.87
N ASN A 149 -3.48 -12.12 10.59
CA ASN A 149 -2.54 -12.26 11.70
C ASN A 149 -3.09 -13.18 12.80
N THR A 150 -4.37 -13.00 13.18
CA THR A 150 -5.02 -13.84 14.20
C THR A 150 -5.11 -15.30 13.79
N VAL A 151 -5.49 -15.60 12.54
CA VAL A 151 -5.67 -16.97 12.06
C VAL A 151 -4.33 -17.65 11.75
N HIS A 152 -3.49 -17.05 10.93
CA HIS A 152 -2.31 -17.76 10.40
C HIS A 152 -1.06 -17.63 11.28
N LEU A 153 -0.93 -16.57 12.09
CA LEU A 153 0.24 -16.42 12.99
C LEU A 153 -0.07 -16.80 14.43
N HIS A 154 -1.28 -16.50 14.92
CA HIS A 154 -1.66 -16.80 16.30
C HIS A 154 -2.56 -18.04 16.44
N HIS A 155 -3.02 -18.63 15.33
CA HIS A 155 -3.89 -19.81 15.32
C HIS A 155 -5.13 -19.67 16.22
N ALA A 156 -5.69 -18.46 16.29
CA ALA A 156 -6.80 -18.14 17.19
C ALA A 156 -8.15 -18.12 16.45
N PRO A 157 -9.26 -18.48 17.11
CA PRO A 157 -10.59 -18.47 16.51
C PRO A 157 -11.14 -17.04 16.32
N VAL A 158 -11.92 -16.83 15.27
CA VAL A 158 -12.44 -15.49 14.88
C VAL A 158 -13.97 -15.36 14.91
N GLY A 159 -14.68 -16.48 14.98
CA GLY A 159 -16.15 -16.58 14.98
C GLY A 159 -16.63 -17.66 14.01
N THR A 160 -17.92 -17.71 13.74
CA THR A 160 -18.57 -18.77 12.94
C THR A 160 -19.32 -18.23 11.71
N ARG A 161 -19.71 -16.95 11.73
CA ARG A 161 -20.48 -16.31 10.68
C ARG A 161 -20.10 -14.84 10.54
N ALA A 162 -19.48 -14.49 9.42
CA ALA A 162 -18.92 -13.18 9.16
C ALA A 162 -19.69 -12.35 8.13
N VAL A 163 -19.68 -11.02 8.32
CA VAL A 163 -19.95 -10.05 7.26
C VAL A 163 -18.65 -9.35 6.89
N ILE A 164 -18.35 -9.27 5.59
CA ILE A 164 -17.20 -8.55 5.05
C ILE A 164 -17.68 -7.21 4.48
N VAL A 165 -17.05 -6.11 4.91
CA VAL A 165 -17.29 -4.75 4.41
C VAL A 165 -16.18 -4.44 3.40
N GLY A 166 -16.50 -4.66 2.13
CA GLY A 166 -15.62 -4.60 0.96
C GLY A 166 -15.93 -5.74 -0.02
N ALA A 167 -15.69 -5.51 -1.32
CA ALA A 167 -15.82 -6.53 -2.37
C ALA A 167 -14.70 -6.44 -3.42
N GLU A 168 -13.51 -6.04 -2.98
CA GLU A 168 -12.29 -5.92 -3.81
C GLU A 168 -11.37 -7.16 -3.68
N LEU A 169 -10.18 -7.11 -4.28
CA LEU A 169 -9.27 -8.25 -4.36
C LEU A 169 -8.89 -8.83 -2.98
N VAL A 170 -8.61 -7.99 -1.99
CA VAL A 170 -8.25 -8.36 -0.62
C VAL A 170 -9.46 -8.91 0.16
N SER A 171 -10.68 -8.57 -0.25
CA SER A 171 -11.93 -9.13 0.30
C SER A 171 -12.03 -10.63 0.04
N PHE A 172 -11.46 -11.13 -1.06
CA PHE A 172 -11.35 -12.57 -1.30
C PHE A 172 -10.33 -13.23 -0.39
N SER A 173 -9.19 -12.55 -0.15
CA SER A 173 -8.17 -13.03 0.78
C SER A 173 -8.77 -13.17 2.19
N ALA A 174 -9.57 -12.19 2.63
CA ALA A 174 -10.34 -12.27 3.88
C ALA A 174 -11.31 -13.46 3.90
N HIS A 175 -12.09 -13.65 2.83
CA HIS A 175 -13.02 -14.78 2.73
C HIS A 175 -12.33 -16.15 2.83
N LEU A 176 -11.19 -16.32 2.14
CA LEU A 176 -10.41 -17.56 2.19
C LEU A 176 -9.91 -17.82 3.62
N THR A 177 -9.38 -16.81 4.30
CA THR A 177 -8.95 -16.90 5.69
C THR A 177 -10.09 -17.25 6.64
N LEU A 178 -11.28 -16.67 6.45
CA LEU A 178 -12.46 -17.04 7.25
C LEU A 178 -12.84 -18.50 7.04
N ARG A 179 -12.84 -18.96 5.78
CA ARG A 179 -13.16 -20.36 5.44
C ARG A 179 -12.19 -21.35 6.07
N GLU A 180 -10.89 -21.04 6.06
CA GLU A 180 -9.85 -21.82 6.73
C GLU A 180 -10.07 -21.87 8.24
N ALA A 181 -10.46 -20.74 8.85
CA ALA A 181 -10.79 -20.65 10.26
C ALA A 181 -12.16 -21.26 10.65
N GLY A 182 -12.86 -21.92 9.72
CA GLY A 182 -14.19 -22.48 9.97
C GLY A 182 -15.31 -21.45 10.11
N CYS A 183 -15.07 -20.19 9.71
CA CYS A 183 -16.03 -19.10 9.75
C CYS A 183 -16.71 -18.92 8.38
N SER A 184 -18.02 -19.10 8.32
CA SER A 184 -18.81 -18.90 7.10
C SER A 184 -18.95 -17.41 6.77
N THR A 185 -18.88 -17.03 5.50
CA THR A 185 -19.18 -15.65 5.10
C THR A 185 -20.65 -15.52 4.72
N ALA A 186 -21.41 -14.77 5.53
CA ALA A 186 -22.84 -14.54 5.33
C ALA A 186 -23.14 -13.56 4.20
N LEU A 187 -22.34 -12.49 4.10
CA LEU A 187 -22.55 -11.40 3.17
C LEU A 187 -21.26 -10.60 2.95
N MET A 188 -21.03 -10.16 1.71
CA MET A 188 -20.11 -9.07 1.41
C MET A 188 -20.91 -7.80 1.10
N VAL A 189 -20.43 -6.64 1.55
CA VAL A 189 -21.08 -5.34 1.36
C VAL A 189 -20.14 -4.43 0.59
N SER A 190 -20.60 -3.82 -0.51
CA SER A 190 -19.84 -2.81 -1.25
C SER A 190 -20.71 -1.60 -1.58
N GLN A 191 -20.12 -0.41 -1.48
CA GLN A 191 -20.78 0.83 -1.84
C GLN A 191 -20.79 1.05 -3.36
N HIS A 192 -19.97 0.30 -4.11
CA HIS A 192 -19.88 0.42 -5.56
C HIS A 192 -21.03 -0.34 -6.24
N ALA A 193 -21.43 0.16 -7.42
CA ALA A 193 -22.49 -0.43 -8.24
C ALA A 193 -22.10 -1.77 -8.88
N HIS A 194 -20.81 -2.07 -8.96
CA HIS A 194 -20.29 -3.29 -9.59
C HIS A 194 -19.19 -3.91 -8.72
N THR A 195 -19.00 -5.24 -8.83
CA THR A 195 -17.88 -5.94 -8.18
C THR A 195 -16.55 -5.40 -8.66
N GLU A 196 -15.65 -5.17 -7.71
CA GLU A 196 -14.36 -4.47 -7.86
C GLU A 196 -13.24 -5.42 -8.34
N SER A 197 -13.61 -6.62 -8.79
CA SER A 197 -12.71 -7.75 -9.04
C SER A 197 -12.47 -7.99 -10.54
N TYR A 198 -11.33 -8.58 -10.89
CA TYR A 198 -11.01 -8.98 -12.27
C TYR A 198 -12.13 -9.84 -12.87
N LYS A 199 -12.52 -9.61 -14.14
CA LYS A 199 -13.53 -10.42 -14.84
C LYS A 199 -13.24 -11.93 -14.83
N ALA A 200 -11.96 -12.32 -14.87
CA ALA A 200 -11.53 -13.72 -14.74
C ALA A 200 -11.81 -14.31 -13.35
N PHE A 201 -11.73 -13.50 -12.29
CA PHE A 201 -12.17 -13.86 -10.94
C PHE A 201 -13.68 -13.63 -10.73
N SER A 202 -14.36 -12.82 -11.54
CA SER A 202 -15.78 -12.54 -11.31
C SER A 202 -16.68 -13.70 -11.73
N LEU A 203 -16.34 -14.49 -12.75
CA LEU A 203 -17.18 -15.64 -13.14
C LEU A 203 -16.79 -16.90 -12.35
N ALA A 204 -15.52 -17.28 -12.41
CA ALA A 204 -14.99 -18.43 -11.68
C ALA A 204 -15.02 -18.21 -10.16
N GLY A 205 -14.63 -17.01 -9.68
CA GLY A 205 -14.71 -16.68 -8.26
C GLY A 205 -16.15 -16.53 -7.78
N ARG A 206 -17.10 -15.92 -8.50
CA ARG A 206 -18.51 -15.93 -8.05
C ARG A 206 -19.07 -17.35 -7.94
N ALA A 207 -18.76 -18.23 -8.90
CA ALA A 207 -19.19 -19.62 -8.86
C ALA A 207 -18.50 -20.43 -7.72
N LEU A 208 -17.23 -20.12 -7.42
CA LEU A 208 -16.42 -20.82 -6.42
C LEU A 208 -16.64 -20.31 -4.98
N LEU A 209 -16.93 -19.02 -4.82
CA LEU A 209 -17.07 -18.37 -3.51
C LEU A 209 -18.48 -18.55 -2.95
N ARG A 210 -19.52 -18.58 -3.80
CA ARG A 210 -20.92 -18.72 -3.40
C ARG A 210 -21.37 -17.75 -2.27
N VAL A 211 -20.68 -16.60 -2.12
CA VAL A 211 -21.03 -15.57 -1.14
C VAL A 211 -21.90 -14.51 -1.81
N PRO A 212 -23.06 -14.14 -1.24
CA PRO A 212 -23.85 -13.03 -1.75
C PRO A 212 -23.10 -11.71 -1.54
N VAL A 213 -23.17 -10.83 -2.55
CA VAL A 213 -22.62 -9.46 -2.48
C VAL A 213 -23.77 -8.47 -2.57
N ALA A 214 -23.93 -7.63 -1.54
CA ALA A 214 -24.84 -6.50 -1.55
C ALA A 214 -24.10 -5.28 -2.11
N HIS A 215 -24.44 -4.91 -3.35
CA HIS A 215 -23.95 -3.71 -4.01
C HIS A 215 -24.72 -2.47 -3.55
N ARG A 216 -24.13 -1.29 -3.76
CA ARG A 216 -24.70 0.00 -3.34
C ARG A 216 -25.25 -0.06 -1.92
N THR A 217 -24.52 -0.72 -1.02
CA THR A 217 -24.93 -0.98 0.35
C THR A 217 -23.80 -0.57 1.29
N ARG A 218 -24.14 -0.06 2.48
CA ARG A 218 -23.16 0.23 3.56
C ARG A 218 -23.60 -0.38 4.87
N VAL A 219 -22.65 -0.64 5.77
CA VAL A 219 -22.94 -0.94 7.17
C VAL A 219 -23.20 0.36 7.92
N THR A 220 -24.37 0.48 8.54
CA THR A 220 -24.78 1.65 9.31
C THR A 220 -24.63 1.45 10.80
N ARG A 221 -24.62 0.22 11.31
CA ARG A 221 -24.49 -0.05 12.75
C ARG A 221 -23.95 -1.44 13.03
N ILE A 222 -23.03 -1.57 13.99
CA ILE A 222 -22.61 -2.86 14.54
C ILE A 222 -23.37 -3.12 15.86
N ILE A 223 -23.94 -4.32 16.03
CA ILE A 223 -24.85 -4.66 17.12
C ILE A 223 -24.30 -5.86 17.89
N GLY A 224 -24.24 -5.75 19.23
CA GLY A 224 -23.90 -6.87 20.12
C GLY A 224 -22.95 -6.50 21.25
N LYS A 225 -23.11 -7.18 22.40
CA LYS A 225 -22.22 -7.13 23.58
C LYS A 225 -22.18 -8.53 24.25
N PRO A 226 -21.02 -9.02 24.72
CA PRO A 226 -19.68 -8.48 24.51
C PRO A 226 -19.07 -8.83 23.13
N ARG A 227 -19.77 -9.63 22.31
CA ARG A 227 -19.39 -10.00 20.94
C ARG A 227 -20.42 -9.48 19.92
N VAL A 228 -20.01 -9.29 18.66
CA VAL A 228 -20.93 -8.99 17.56
C VAL A 228 -22.02 -10.07 17.53
N ARG A 229 -23.27 -9.63 17.28
CA ARG A 229 -24.42 -10.50 17.02
C ARG A 229 -25.07 -10.20 15.67
N ALA A 230 -24.94 -8.97 15.19
CA ALA A 230 -25.43 -8.56 13.88
C ALA A 230 -24.79 -7.26 13.39
N VAL A 231 -25.03 -6.96 12.12
CA VAL A 231 -24.83 -5.62 11.54
C VAL A 231 -26.13 -5.13 10.91
N GLU A 232 -26.41 -3.84 11.04
CA GLU A 232 -27.41 -3.14 10.23
C GLU A 232 -26.74 -2.67 8.94
N ILE A 233 -27.38 -2.98 7.80
CA ILE A 233 -26.97 -2.52 6.49
C ILE A 233 -28.06 -1.65 5.87
N GLU A 234 -27.64 -0.70 5.04
CA GLU A 234 -28.50 0.25 4.35
C GLU A 234 -28.19 0.23 2.85
N ASP A 235 -29.24 0.07 2.05
CA ASP A 235 -29.20 0.26 0.61
C ASP A 235 -29.13 1.77 0.29
N LEU A 236 -28.15 2.17 -0.51
CA LEU A 236 -27.82 3.57 -0.79
C LEU A 236 -28.77 4.23 -1.78
N ASP A 237 -29.57 3.44 -2.53
CA ASP A 237 -30.53 3.95 -3.50
C ASP A 237 -31.90 4.17 -2.89
N THR A 238 -32.33 3.23 -2.04
CA THR A 238 -33.66 3.20 -1.44
C THR A 238 -33.68 3.71 -0.01
N GLY A 239 -32.53 3.74 0.68
CA GLY A 239 -32.45 4.00 2.12
C GLY A 239 -32.99 2.86 2.98
N ALA A 240 -33.41 1.74 2.37
CA ALA A 240 -33.97 0.60 3.09
C ALA A 240 -32.90 -0.04 3.99
N ARG A 241 -33.26 -0.32 5.23
CA ARG A 241 -32.37 -0.93 6.23
C ARG A 241 -32.81 -2.33 6.58
N ARG A 242 -31.84 -3.22 6.79
CA ARG A 242 -32.07 -4.56 7.32
C ARG A 242 -30.91 -5.02 8.18
N THR A 243 -31.21 -5.95 9.08
CA THR A 243 -30.22 -6.56 9.98
C THR A 243 -29.73 -7.88 9.39
N VAL A 244 -28.42 -8.11 9.46
CA VAL A 244 -27.77 -9.36 9.07
C VAL A 244 -27.10 -9.95 10.28
N GLU A 245 -27.54 -11.14 10.71
CA GLU A 245 -26.92 -11.85 11.83
C GLU A 245 -25.52 -12.36 11.48
N CYS A 246 -24.56 -12.08 12.36
CA CYS A 246 -23.16 -12.45 12.25
C CYS A 246 -22.46 -12.29 13.60
N ASP A 247 -21.41 -13.05 13.86
CA ASP A 247 -20.56 -12.92 15.06
C ASP A 247 -19.16 -12.36 14.77
N THR A 248 -18.88 -12.09 13.49
CA THR A 248 -17.63 -11.52 12.98
C THR A 248 -17.90 -10.43 11.94
N VAL A 249 -17.15 -9.33 11.98
CA VAL A 249 -17.14 -8.28 10.96
C VAL A 249 -15.71 -8.07 10.48
N VAL A 250 -15.50 -8.11 9.17
CA VAL A 250 -14.19 -7.84 8.56
C VAL A 250 -14.26 -6.56 7.73
N LEU A 251 -13.41 -5.58 8.02
CA LEU A 251 -13.34 -4.30 7.34
C LEU A 251 -12.16 -4.29 6.35
N THR A 252 -12.44 -4.10 5.06
CA THR A 252 -11.42 -4.11 4.00
C THR A 252 -11.72 -3.10 2.90
N GLY A 253 -10.85 -2.96 1.90
CA GLY A 253 -11.05 -2.07 0.74
C GLY A 253 -10.93 -0.55 0.99
N ASP A 254 -10.61 -0.10 2.20
CA ASP A 254 -10.36 1.31 2.52
C ASP A 254 -9.00 1.39 3.21
N TRP A 255 -8.00 1.91 2.49
CA TRP A 255 -6.58 1.82 2.83
C TRP A 255 -6.01 3.20 3.06
N ILE A 256 -5.10 3.29 4.02
CA ILE A 256 -4.34 4.50 4.31
C ILE A 256 -2.85 4.15 4.34
N PRO A 257 -1.99 4.95 3.69
CA PRO A 257 -0.54 4.79 3.85
C PRO A 257 -0.11 4.88 5.32
N ASP A 258 0.95 4.18 5.68
CA ASP A 258 1.60 4.34 6.98
C ASP A 258 2.53 5.56 6.94
N HIS A 259 1.91 6.74 6.81
CA HIS A 259 2.53 8.02 6.47
C HIS A 259 2.93 8.87 7.68
N GLU A 260 2.79 8.37 8.91
CA GLU A 260 2.99 9.14 10.13
C GLU A 260 4.40 9.72 10.21
N LEU A 261 5.42 8.93 9.83
CA LEU A 261 6.80 9.39 9.74
C LEU A 261 7.01 10.42 8.63
N ALA A 262 6.35 10.26 7.48
CA ALA A 262 6.42 11.25 6.41
C ALA A 262 5.82 12.59 6.87
N ARG A 263 4.69 12.53 7.57
CA ARG A 263 4.00 13.70 8.10
C ARG A 263 4.80 14.38 9.20
N SER A 264 5.40 13.64 10.15
CA SER A 264 6.21 14.23 11.22
C SER A 264 7.51 14.87 10.69
N ALA A 265 8.04 14.36 9.58
CA ALA A 265 9.13 15.03 8.85
C ALA A 265 8.72 16.32 8.11
N GLY A 266 7.43 16.65 8.04
CA GLY A 266 6.96 17.75 7.21
C GLY A 266 7.19 17.52 5.71
N LEU A 267 7.24 16.26 5.27
CA LEU A 267 7.29 15.96 3.84
C LEU A 267 6.00 16.43 3.17
N GLU A 268 6.11 16.92 1.93
CA GLU A 268 4.91 17.19 1.13
C GLU A 268 4.15 15.88 0.94
N LEU A 269 2.85 15.90 1.21
CA LEU A 269 1.97 14.75 1.01
C LEU A 269 1.10 14.98 -0.22
N ASP A 270 0.84 13.91 -0.97
CA ASP A 270 -0.16 13.96 -2.03
C ASP A 270 -1.57 13.88 -1.42
N PRO A 271 -2.48 14.81 -1.71
CA PRO A 271 -3.80 14.83 -1.09
C PRO A 271 -4.70 13.66 -1.54
N GLY A 272 -4.39 13.02 -2.66
CA GLY A 272 -5.16 11.90 -3.21
C GLY A 272 -4.72 10.55 -2.63
N THR A 273 -3.42 10.25 -2.67
CA THR A 273 -2.88 9.00 -2.08
C THR A 273 -2.76 9.07 -0.56
N LEU A 274 -2.66 10.29 -0.01
CA LEU A 274 -2.26 10.60 1.36
C LEU A 274 -0.81 10.21 1.69
N GLY A 275 -0.05 9.63 0.76
CA GLY A 275 1.36 9.29 0.95
C GLY A 275 2.27 10.49 0.71
N PRO A 276 3.59 10.36 0.97
CA PRO A 276 4.56 11.38 0.57
C PRO A 276 4.50 11.58 -0.94
N LEU A 277 4.48 12.83 -1.35
CA LEU A 277 4.58 13.22 -2.74
C LEU A 277 5.99 12.90 -3.25
N VAL A 278 6.05 12.13 -4.33
CA VAL A 278 7.32 11.75 -4.96
C VAL A 278 7.33 11.99 -6.46
N ASP A 279 8.54 12.17 -6.98
CA ASP A 279 8.84 12.17 -8.40
C ASP A 279 9.03 10.76 -8.97
N THR A 280 9.39 10.65 -10.24
CA THR A 280 9.58 9.36 -10.92
C THR A 280 10.85 8.63 -10.48
N ALA A 281 11.79 9.31 -9.83
CA ALA A 281 12.91 8.72 -9.10
C ALA A 281 12.54 8.31 -7.65
N LEU A 282 11.27 8.48 -7.25
CA LEU A 282 10.78 8.18 -5.90
C LEU A 282 11.43 9.03 -4.80
N ARG A 283 11.94 10.23 -5.15
CA ARG A 283 12.48 11.21 -4.19
C ARG A 283 11.34 11.99 -3.57
N THR A 284 11.44 12.26 -2.28
CA THR A 284 10.49 13.10 -1.54
C THR A 284 10.86 14.59 -1.66
N SER A 285 10.13 15.47 -0.96
CA SER A 285 10.49 16.89 -0.83
C SER A 285 11.76 17.13 0.00
N ARG A 286 12.24 16.14 0.77
CA ARG A 286 13.49 16.22 1.51
C ARG A 286 14.62 15.51 0.75
N PRO A 287 15.73 16.21 0.41
CA PRO A 287 16.89 15.59 -0.22
C PRO A 287 17.42 14.41 0.60
N GLY A 288 17.87 13.34 -0.07
CA GLY A 288 18.35 12.12 0.60
C GLY A 288 17.26 11.25 1.26
N VAL A 289 15.99 11.67 1.22
CA VAL A 289 14.85 10.86 1.69
C VAL A 289 13.99 10.43 0.51
N PHE A 290 13.80 9.12 0.41
CA PHE A 290 13.03 8.45 -0.62
C PHE A 290 11.84 7.71 0.01
N ALA A 291 10.85 7.36 -0.79
CA ALA A 291 9.72 6.55 -0.35
C ALA A 291 9.36 5.49 -1.40
N ALA A 292 8.89 4.32 -0.99
CA ALA A 292 8.61 3.22 -1.92
C ALA A 292 7.47 2.30 -1.47
N GLY A 293 6.92 1.54 -2.44
CA GLY A 293 5.87 0.56 -2.20
C GLY A 293 4.53 1.17 -1.85
N ASN A 294 3.71 0.43 -1.11
CA ASN A 294 2.33 0.81 -0.81
C ASN A 294 2.20 2.08 0.08
N LEU A 295 3.31 2.65 0.57
CA LEU A 295 3.34 4.00 1.14
C LEU A 295 2.95 5.07 0.11
N LEU A 296 3.26 4.84 -1.17
CA LEU A 296 3.03 5.78 -2.28
C LEU A 296 1.72 5.55 -3.04
N HIS A 297 1.22 4.31 -2.99
CA HIS A 297 0.01 3.87 -3.68
C HIS A 297 -0.69 2.85 -2.77
N PRO A 298 -1.55 3.31 -1.84
CA PRO A 298 -2.14 2.43 -0.84
C PRO A 298 -2.99 1.36 -1.52
N VAL A 299 -2.55 0.11 -1.30
CA VAL A 299 -2.99 -1.19 -1.85
C VAL A 299 -2.64 -1.48 -3.32
N ASP A 300 -1.38 -1.89 -3.54
CA ASP A 300 -1.01 -2.72 -4.69
C ASP A 300 -0.41 -4.06 -4.25
N THR A 301 -0.19 -4.96 -5.22
CA THR A 301 0.33 -6.29 -4.98
C THR A 301 1.78 -6.26 -4.50
N ALA A 302 2.15 -7.23 -3.64
CA ALA A 302 3.46 -7.26 -2.98
C ALA A 302 4.65 -7.26 -3.95
N ASP A 303 4.50 -7.91 -5.11
CA ASP A 303 5.49 -7.95 -6.17
C ASP A 303 5.69 -6.58 -6.85
N ILE A 304 4.64 -5.77 -6.95
CA ILE A 304 4.74 -4.37 -7.40
C ILE A 304 5.48 -3.52 -6.36
N ALA A 305 5.16 -3.67 -5.09
CA ALA A 305 5.90 -2.98 -4.03
C ALA A 305 7.40 -3.37 -4.03
N ALA A 306 7.74 -4.65 -4.22
CA ALA A 306 9.12 -5.09 -4.37
C ALA A 306 9.84 -4.45 -5.56
N LEU A 307 9.15 -4.34 -6.71
CA LEU A 307 9.70 -3.66 -7.90
C LEU A 307 9.91 -2.15 -7.70
N ASP A 308 9.14 -1.49 -6.83
CA ASP A 308 9.46 -0.11 -6.41
C ASP A 308 10.73 -0.07 -5.56
N GLY A 309 10.91 -1.06 -4.68
CA GLY A 309 12.14 -1.27 -3.91
C GLY A 309 13.38 -1.38 -4.80
N LEU A 310 13.28 -2.16 -5.88
CA LEU A 310 14.36 -2.27 -6.86
C LEU A 310 14.63 -0.93 -7.58
N HIS A 311 13.57 -0.20 -7.94
CA HIS A 311 13.70 1.10 -8.61
C HIS A 311 14.38 2.14 -7.73
N VAL A 312 13.95 2.27 -6.46
CA VAL A 312 14.51 3.27 -5.53
C VAL A 312 15.96 2.99 -5.18
N ALA A 313 16.40 1.73 -5.15
CA ALA A 313 17.79 1.37 -4.91
C ALA A 313 18.77 2.01 -5.92
N GLY A 314 18.39 2.10 -7.20
CA GLY A 314 19.20 2.82 -8.20
C GLY A 314 19.36 4.31 -7.87
N GLN A 315 18.30 4.94 -7.37
CA GLN A 315 18.27 6.38 -7.09
C GLN A 315 19.02 6.72 -5.80
N VAL A 316 18.93 5.86 -4.79
CA VAL A 316 19.74 5.95 -3.57
C VAL A 316 21.23 5.84 -3.89
N ARG A 317 21.64 4.93 -4.79
CA ARG A 317 23.05 4.85 -5.23
C ARG A 317 23.53 6.14 -5.89
N ASN A 318 22.75 6.68 -6.82
CA ASN A 318 23.08 7.95 -7.48
C ASN A 318 23.27 9.08 -6.45
N TRP A 319 22.37 9.17 -5.46
CA TRP A 319 22.49 10.11 -4.35
C TRP A 319 23.79 9.95 -3.56
N LEU A 320 24.15 8.71 -3.19
CA LEU A 320 25.38 8.42 -2.43
C LEU A 320 26.67 8.69 -3.23
N HIS A 321 26.62 8.63 -4.56
CA HIS A 321 27.72 8.98 -5.46
C HIS A 321 27.80 10.48 -5.79
N GLY A 322 26.91 11.30 -5.23
CA GLY A 322 26.89 12.75 -5.48
C GLY A 322 26.23 13.15 -6.80
N ASP A 323 25.60 12.21 -7.51
CA ASP A 323 24.75 12.50 -8.68
C ASP A 323 23.38 12.97 -8.21
N GLN A 324 23.35 14.19 -7.66
CA GLN A 324 22.16 14.72 -6.99
C GLN A 324 21.15 15.33 -7.97
N GLY A 325 21.54 15.55 -9.22
CA GLY A 325 20.81 16.42 -10.15
C GLY A 325 20.62 17.83 -9.57
N THR A 326 20.33 18.82 -10.41
CA THR A 326 19.84 20.10 -9.87
C THR A 326 18.39 19.88 -9.44
N PRO A 327 17.93 20.38 -8.27
CA PRO A 327 16.52 20.35 -7.90
C PRO A 327 15.72 21.20 -8.88
N HIS A 328 15.32 20.61 -10.01
CA HIS A 328 14.45 21.26 -10.95
C HIS A 328 13.04 21.31 -10.35
N ALA A 329 12.38 22.46 -10.50
CA ALA A 329 10.96 22.56 -10.26
C ALA A 329 10.26 21.45 -11.05
N GLY A 330 9.52 20.60 -10.35
CA GLY A 330 8.79 19.50 -10.96
C GLY A 330 7.39 19.94 -11.36
N VAL A 331 6.82 19.25 -12.34
CA VAL A 331 5.42 19.43 -12.75
C VAL A 331 4.56 18.44 -11.99
N ARG A 332 3.47 18.93 -11.37
CA ARG A 332 2.49 18.08 -10.69
C ARG A 332 1.65 17.31 -11.69
N LEU A 333 1.50 16.02 -11.44
CA LEU A 333 0.48 15.17 -12.04
C LEU A 333 -0.74 15.17 -11.12
N LEU A 334 -1.88 15.55 -11.67
CA LEU A 334 -3.15 15.66 -10.97
C LEU A 334 -4.15 14.68 -11.58
N ALA A 335 -4.90 14.00 -10.73
CA ALA A 335 -6.03 13.17 -11.14
C ALA A 335 -7.30 14.03 -11.21
N ALA A 336 -8.02 13.96 -12.33
CA ALA A 336 -9.37 14.50 -12.46
C ALA A 336 -10.40 13.38 -12.43
N GLU A 337 -11.60 13.70 -11.94
CA GLU A 337 -12.70 12.74 -11.84
C GLU A 337 -12.92 11.98 -13.16
N PRO A 338 -13.13 10.65 -13.12
CA PRO A 338 -13.37 9.81 -11.93
C PRO A 338 -12.10 9.22 -11.29
N LEU A 339 -10.91 9.74 -11.63
CA LEU A 339 -9.67 9.33 -10.98
C LEU A 339 -9.53 10.01 -9.62
N ARG A 340 -9.16 9.23 -8.60
CA ARG A 340 -8.92 9.73 -7.25
C ARG A 340 -7.49 10.22 -7.05
N TRP A 341 -6.51 9.51 -7.61
CA TRP A 341 -5.10 9.83 -7.46
C TRP A 341 -4.24 9.26 -8.58
N VAL A 342 -3.03 9.80 -8.70
CA VAL A 342 -1.96 9.34 -9.59
C VAL A 342 -0.62 9.29 -8.83
N SER A 343 0.17 8.25 -9.06
CA SER A 343 1.47 8.04 -8.43
C SER A 343 2.47 7.45 -9.45
N PRO A 344 3.72 7.94 -9.54
CA PRO A 344 4.26 9.13 -8.86
C PRO A 344 3.48 10.41 -9.22
N GLY A 345 3.51 11.40 -8.32
CA GLY A 345 2.74 12.64 -8.44
C GLY A 345 3.53 13.81 -9.04
N LEU A 346 4.84 13.65 -9.22
CA LEU A 346 5.72 14.66 -9.80
C LEU A 346 6.49 14.08 -10.98
N ILE A 347 6.77 14.95 -11.94
CA ILE A 347 7.76 14.69 -13.00
C ILE A 347 8.77 15.82 -12.95
N ARG A 348 10.07 15.51 -13.09
CA ARG A 348 11.11 16.53 -13.20
C ARG A 348 11.92 16.32 -14.49
N PRO A 349 12.42 17.40 -15.10
CA PRO A 349 13.40 17.30 -16.17
C PRO A 349 14.59 16.43 -15.75
N GLY A 350 15.00 15.49 -16.61
CA GLY A 350 16.15 14.61 -16.36
C GLY A 350 15.84 13.35 -15.54
N ASP A 351 14.66 13.24 -14.94
CA ASP A 351 14.33 12.07 -14.13
C ASP A 351 14.18 10.80 -14.99
N PRO A 352 14.51 9.62 -14.40
CA PRO A 352 14.20 8.36 -15.04
C PRO A 352 12.69 8.20 -15.20
N ALA A 353 12.29 7.32 -16.13
CA ALA A 353 10.90 6.86 -16.17
C ALA A 353 10.50 6.21 -14.83
N PRO A 354 9.23 6.31 -14.40
CA PRO A 354 8.77 5.76 -13.12
C PRO A 354 8.95 4.23 -13.08
N PRO A 355 8.83 3.61 -11.88
CA PRO A 355 8.90 2.17 -11.73
C PRO A 355 8.08 1.42 -12.78
N ARG A 356 8.71 0.46 -13.46
CA ARG A 356 8.12 -0.36 -14.54
C ARG A 356 7.62 0.44 -15.76
N ARG A 357 8.00 1.71 -15.90
CA ARG A 357 7.49 2.65 -16.92
C ARG A 357 5.96 2.73 -16.90
N ARG A 358 5.38 2.80 -15.70
CA ARG A 358 3.93 2.91 -15.47
C ARG A 358 3.62 4.04 -14.49
N LEU A 359 2.56 4.77 -14.80
CA LEU A 359 1.82 5.53 -13.82
C LEU A 359 0.82 4.58 -13.15
N LEU A 360 0.67 4.73 -11.84
CA LEU A 360 -0.34 4.04 -11.05
C LEU A 360 -1.45 5.04 -10.73
N LEU A 361 -2.68 4.69 -11.09
CA LEU A 361 -3.85 5.53 -10.86
C LEU A 361 -4.91 4.73 -10.14
N TRP A 362 -5.86 5.42 -9.53
CA TRP A 362 -7.03 4.82 -8.90
C TRP A 362 -8.29 5.52 -9.35
N THR A 363 -9.36 4.76 -9.53
CA THR A 363 -10.68 5.27 -9.91
C THR A 363 -11.75 4.67 -9.03
N ASP A 364 -12.80 5.43 -8.78
CA ASP A 364 -13.98 4.96 -8.03
C ASP A 364 -15.11 4.46 -8.94
N ASP A 365 -14.92 4.61 -10.26
CA ASP A 365 -15.87 4.20 -11.29
C ASP A 365 -15.31 3.13 -12.22
N LEU A 366 -16.21 2.29 -12.74
CA LEU A 366 -15.86 1.30 -13.75
C LEU A 366 -15.88 1.95 -15.15
N VAL A 367 -14.70 2.09 -15.74
CA VAL A 367 -14.54 2.49 -17.15
C VAL A 367 -14.10 1.28 -17.96
N ARG A 368 -15.03 0.73 -18.75
CA ARG A 368 -14.82 -0.54 -19.48
C ARG A 368 -13.76 -0.45 -20.58
N VAL A 369 -13.76 0.67 -21.32
CA VAL A 369 -12.83 0.95 -22.42
C VAL A 369 -12.22 2.33 -22.14
N PRO A 370 -11.24 2.41 -21.24
CA PRO A 370 -10.76 3.69 -20.74
C PRO A 370 -9.97 4.43 -21.81
N ARG A 371 -10.40 5.66 -22.09
CA ARG A 371 -9.64 6.65 -22.84
C ARG A 371 -8.98 7.62 -21.86
N VAL A 372 -7.68 7.44 -21.65
CA VAL A 372 -6.85 8.33 -20.84
C VAL A 372 -6.56 9.59 -21.65
N THR A 373 -6.91 10.75 -21.11
CA THR A 373 -6.58 12.05 -21.69
C THR A 373 -5.58 12.75 -20.78
N VAL A 374 -4.51 13.28 -21.37
CA VAL A 374 -3.51 14.09 -20.67
C VAL A 374 -3.66 15.53 -21.12
N ARG A 375 -3.86 16.43 -20.16
CA ARG A 375 -3.97 17.87 -20.38
C ARG A 375 -2.87 18.61 -19.64
N GLN A 376 -2.37 19.68 -20.22
CA GLN A 376 -1.47 20.61 -19.55
C GLN A 376 -1.89 22.03 -19.95
N ALA A 377 -2.21 22.84 -18.94
CA ALA A 377 -3.02 24.05 -19.15
C ALA A 377 -4.29 23.72 -19.97
N ASP A 378 -4.63 24.52 -20.97
CA ASP A 378 -5.83 24.32 -21.81
C ASP A 378 -5.60 23.36 -22.99
N ARG A 379 -4.40 22.77 -23.10
CA ARG A 379 -4.03 21.90 -24.22
C ARG A 379 -4.17 20.43 -23.87
N VAL A 380 -4.84 19.67 -24.74
CA VAL A 380 -4.77 18.21 -24.74
C VAL A 380 -3.41 17.80 -25.32
N VAL A 381 -2.56 17.22 -24.49
CA VAL A 381 -1.23 16.73 -24.87
C VAL A 381 -1.32 15.39 -25.58
N SER A 382 -2.12 14.47 -25.06
CA SER A 382 -2.29 13.13 -25.63
C SER A 382 -3.64 12.50 -25.28
N ARG A 383 -4.02 11.48 -26.06
CA ARG A 383 -5.16 10.61 -25.80
C ARG A 383 -4.80 9.17 -26.13
N HIS A 384 -5.03 8.27 -25.18
CA HIS A 384 -4.73 6.84 -25.33
C HIS A 384 -5.89 5.99 -24.84
N THR A 385 -6.41 5.13 -25.72
CA THR A 385 -7.36 4.10 -25.32
C THR A 385 -6.60 2.87 -24.84
N LEU A 386 -6.90 2.36 -23.64
CA LEU A 386 -6.27 1.16 -23.11
C LEU A 386 -7.20 -0.07 -23.25
N PRO A 387 -6.65 -1.26 -23.55
CA PRO A 387 -7.45 -2.46 -23.79
C PRO A 387 -7.91 -3.16 -22.50
N TRP A 388 -7.55 -2.65 -21.32
CA TRP A 388 -8.00 -3.15 -20.03
C TRP A 388 -8.83 -2.09 -19.30
N PRO A 389 -9.85 -2.48 -18.52
CA PRO A 389 -10.71 -1.52 -17.84
C PRO A 389 -10.00 -0.80 -16.70
N ALA A 390 -10.41 0.44 -16.42
CA ALA A 390 -10.20 1.07 -15.13
C ALA A 390 -11.37 0.64 -14.23
N ALA A 391 -11.08 0.16 -13.02
CA ALA A 391 -12.12 -0.38 -12.14
C ALA A 391 -11.81 -0.02 -10.69
N PRO A 392 -12.83 0.14 -9.84
CA PRO A 392 -12.64 0.39 -8.41
C PRO A 392 -11.99 -0.81 -7.72
N GLY A 393 -11.41 -0.57 -6.54
CA GLY A 393 -10.76 -1.60 -5.73
C GLY A 393 -9.45 -2.15 -6.29
N ARG A 394 -8.88 -1.53 -7.34
CA ARG A 394 -7.57 -1.92 -7.87
C ARG A 394 -6.83 -0.76 -8.52
N VAL A 395 -5.50 -0.88 -8.55
CA VAL A 395 -4.63 0.05 -9.28
C VAL A 395 -4.82 -0.06 -10.80
N PHE A 396 -5.20 1.05 -11.42
CA PHE A 396 -5.24 1.25 -12.86
C PHE A 396 -3.85 1.67 -13.37
N ARG A 397 -3.23 0.81 -14.17
CA ARG A 397 -1.86 1.01 -14.66
C ARG A 397 -1.89 1.65 -16.05
N VAL A 398 -1.26 2.80 -16.19
CA VAL A 398 -1.19 3.56 -17.44
C VAL A 398 0.26 3.59 -17.93
N PRO A 399 0.54 3.30 -19.22
CA PRO A 399 1.89 3.43 -19.77
C PRO A 399 2.45 4.84 -19.57
N TRP A 400 3.68 4.96 -19.08
CA TRP A 400 4.34 6.26 -18.92
C TRP A 400 4.38 7.10 -20.20
N SER A 401 4.38 6.44 -21.37
CA SER A 401 4.38 7.09 -22.68
C SER A 401 3.20 8.01 -22.94
N VAL A 402 2.11 7.94 -22.16
CA VAL A 402 0.99 8.89 -22.29
C VAL A 402 1.42 10.33 -21.98
N LEU A 403 2.50 10.53 -21.22
CA LEU A 403 3.05 11.85 -20.92
C LEU A 403 4.03 12.36 -21.98
N ARG A 404 4.20 11.65 -23.10
CA ARG A 404 5.02 12.14 -24.21
C ARG A 404 4.44 13.46 -24.73
N GLY A 405 5.27 14.50 -24.79
CA GLY A 405 4.87 15.84 -25.23
C GLY A 405 4.39 16.77 -24.12
N VAL A 406 4.36 16.31 -22.87
CA VAL A 406 4.26 17.18 -21.70
C VAL A 406 5.51 18.04 -21.61
N ASP A 407 5.32 19.32 -21.35
CA ASP A 407 6.40 20.25 -21.07
C ASP A 407 6.81 20.12 -19.58
N PRO A 408 8.02 19.61 -19.27
CA PRO A 408 8.46 19.43 -17.88
C PRO A 408 8.84 20.76 -17.20
N HIS A 409 8.74 21.89 -17.90
CA HIS A 409 8.90 23.24 -17.34
C HIS A 409 7.56 24.02 -17.30
N GLY A 410 6.47 23.40 -17.75
CA GLY A 410 5.14 24.02 -17.80
C GLY A 410 4.37 23.94 -16.49
N GLY A 411 3.09 24.30 -16.56
CA GLY A 411 2.15 24.16 -15.42
C GLY A 411 1.73 22.71 -15.16
N PRO A 412 0.88 22.48 -14.14
CA PRO A 412 0.39 21.15 -13.78
C PRO A 412 -0.24 20.38 -14.95
N VAL A 413 -0.10 19.06 -14.89
CA VAL A 413 -0.66 18.12 -15.85
C VAL A 413 -1.84 17.41 -15.20
N THR A 414 -2.98 17.40 -15.88
CA THR A 414 -4.17 16.70 -15.42
C THR A 414 -4.40 15.45 -16.27
N LEU A 415 -4.65 14.33 -15.59
CA LEU A 415 -5.06 13.07 -16.20
C LEU A 415 -6.53 12.81 -15.88
N ASP A 416 -7.34 12.53 -16.89
CA ASP A 416 -8.72 12.04 -16.77
C ASP A 416 -8.91 10.75 -17.57
N VAL A 417 -9.95 9.99 -17.21
CA VAL A 417 -10.35 8.77 -17.91
C VAL A 417 -11.85 8.82 -18.22
N ARG A 418 -12.23 8.44 -19.44
CA ARG A 418 -13.63 8.33 -19.88
C ARG A 418 -13.90 7.02 -20.59
#